data_AF-A0A914UY03-F1
#
_entry.id   AF-A0A914UY03-F1
#
_cell.length_a   1.000
_cell.length_b   1.000
_cell.length_c   1.000
_cell.angle_alpha   90.00
_cell.angle_beta   90.00
_cell.angle_gamma   90.00
#
_symmetry.space_group_name_H-M   'P 1'
#
loop_
_entity.id
_entity.type
_entity.pdbx_description
1 polymer ?
#
loop_
_entity_poly.entity_id
_entity_poly.type
_entity_poly.pdbx_seq_one_letter_code
_entity_poly.pdbx_strand_id
1 'polypeptide(L)'
;MIHLIYLVPGVDNLSAEDVGQELEDALVKRLNDSDLVEANLQFSVFSLRILSREIRKNTSYTFPYISITIVLLVTFTVGSCMTADWLTSKPIEAFMGVISSGLAIIAAAGLMSYCGVPYISQVTVMPFLALAIGVDDAYVMLGAWQETDRDDPPEKRLSATLREAGSAITVTSFTDVLSFTIGVFSTTPSSSIFCKYVAAAILFDYAFQITFFAGIMVLGGRREQSGKHALYIWRSLEAKQLRKV
;
A
#
# COMPACT_ATOMS: atom_id res chain seq x y z
N MET A 1 -36.44 26.05 -7.81
CA MET A 1 -35.65 25.23 -6.87
C MET A 1 -35.91 25.78 -5.48
N ILE A 2 -36.55 25.00 -4.61
CA ILE A 2 -36.87 25.42 -3.24
C ILE A 2 -35.90 24.71 -2.32
N HIS A 3 -35.20 25.46 -1.47
CA HIS A 3 -34.30 24.90 -0.47
C HIS A 3 -34.95 25.02 0.90
N LEU A 4 -35.06 23.89 1.60
CA LEU A 4 -35.51 23.82 2.98
C LEU A 4 -34.30 23.43 3.84
N ILE A 5 -33.98 24.26 4.83
CA ILE A 5 -32.85 24.06 5.73
C ILE A 5 -33.41 23.85 7.13
N TYR A 6 -33.12 22.69 7.71
CA TYR A 6 -33.51 22.35 9.07
C TYR A 6 -32.28 22.31 9.96
N LEU A 7 -32.30 23.07 11.05
CA LEU A 7 -31.29 23.03 12.11
C LEU A 7 -31.81 22.09 13.19
N VAL A 8 -31.16 20.94 13.36
CA VAL A 8 -31.59 19.92 14.32
C VAL A 8 -30.70 19.99 15.56
N PRO A 9 -31.22 20.42 16.73
CA PRO A 9 -30.47 20.37 17.98
C PRO A 9 -30.45 18.95 18.55
N GLY A 10 -29.47 18.67 19.41
CA GLY A 10 -29.52 17.48 20.28
C GLY A 10 -30.63 17.63 21.33
N VAL A 11 -31.25 16.51 21.72
CA VAL A 11 -32.34 16.49 22.70
C VAL A 11 -31.98 15.51 23.81
N ASP A 12 -32.04 15.98 25.06
CA ASP A 12 -31.72 15.22 26.27
C ASP A 12 -30.32 14.58 26.23
N ASN A 13 -30.25 13.24 26.14
CA ASN A 13 -29.02 12.44 26.05
C ASN A 13 -28.66 12.06 24.60
N LEU A 14 -29.49 12.43 23.61
CA LEU A 14 -29.24 12.12 22.21
C LEU A 14 -28.42 13.24 21.58
N SER A 15 -27.36 12.84 20.89
CA SER A 15 -26.55 13.78 20.12
C SER A 15 -27.40 14.39 18.99
N ALA A 16 -27.04 15.59 18.55
CA ALA A 16 -27.67 16.20 17.37
C ALA A 16 -27.57 15.30 16.13
N GLU A 17 -26.55 14.44 16.05
CA GLU A 17 -26.39 13.49 14.97
C GLU A 17 -27.47 12.39 15.00
N ASP A 18 -27.84 11.89 16.18
CA ASP A 18 -28.81 10.81 16.34
C ASP A 18 -30.24 11.28 16.09
N VAL A 19 -30.59 12.45 16.62
CA VAL A 19 -31.87 13.11 16.31
C VAL A 19 -31.95 13.45 14.82
N GLY A 20 -30.83 13.92 14.24
CA GLY A 20 -30.72 14.19 12.81
C GLY A 20 -30.93 12.94 11.95
N GLN A 21 -30.48 11.76 12.41
CA GLN A 21 -30.69 10.50 11.69
C GLN A 21 -32.16 10.09 11.66
N GLU A 22 -32.84 10.07 12.80
CA GLU A 22 -34.25 9.70 12.86
C GLU A 22 -35.11 10.66 12.02
N LEU A 23 -34.79 11.96 12.05
CA LEU A 23 -35.45 12.93 11.19
C LEU A 23 -35.19 12.65 9.70
N GLU A 24 -33.95 12.35 9.33
CA GLU A 24 -33.56 12.01 7.96
C GLU A 24 -34.31 10.77 7.47
N ASP A 25 -34.29 9.68 8.24
CA ASP A 25 -34.95 8.42 7.88
C ASP A 25 -36.47 8.61 7.75
N ALA A 26 -37.09 9.41 8.63
CA ALA A 26 -38.49 9.77 8.55
C ALA A 26 -38.81 10.65 7.32
N LEU A 27 -37.95 11.63 7.00
CA LEU A 27 -38.09 12.50 5.83
C LEU A 27 -37.97 11.72 4.53
N VAL A 28 -36.94 10.88 4.39
CA VAL A 28 -36.74 10.04 3.20
C VAL A 28 -37.93 9.10 3.00
N LYS A 29 -38.46 8.52 4.08
CA LYS A 29 -39.66 7.66 4.02
C LYS A 29 -40.90 8.43 3.54
N ARG A 30 -41.09 9.67 4.00
CA ARG A 30 -42.22 10.53 3.59
C ARG A 30 -42.08 11.10 2.19
N LEU A 31 -40.86 11.39 1.74
CA LEU A 31 -40.61 11.90 0.41
C LEU A 31 -40.72 10.82 -0.68
N ASN A 32 -40.52 9.55 -0.32
CA ASN A 32 -40.74 8.40 -1.20
C ASN A 32 -42.19 7.88 -1.20
N ASP A 33 -43.10 8.52 -0.46
CA ASP A 33 -44.53 8.15 -0.47
C ASP A 33 -45.16 8.50 -1.83
N SER A 34 -46.05 7.63 -2.31
CA SER A 34 -46.51 7.59 -3.72
C SER A 34 -47.20 8.87 -4.21
N ASP A 35 -47.83 9.62 -3.31
CA ASP A 35 -48.62 10.82 -3.62
C ASP A 35 -47.75 11.98 -4.15
N LEU A 36 -46.48 12.07 -3.74
CA LEU A 36 -45.57 13.15 -4.16
C LEU A 36 -44.83 12.83 -5.47
N VAL A 37 -44.68 11.54 -5.77
CA VAL A 37 -44.05 11.05 -7.01
C VAL A 37 -44.98 11.26 -8.20
N GLU A 38 -46.30 11.11 -8.02
CA GLU A 38 -47.29 11.41 -9.06
C GLU A 38 -47.29 12.89 -9.50
N ALA A 39 -46.81 13.80 -8.65
CA ALA A 39 -46.71 15.23 -8.93
C ALA A 39 -45.46 15.65 -9.74
N ASN A 40 -44.64 14.70 -10.22
CA ASN A 40 -43.37 14.96 -10.94
C ASN A 40 -42.36 15.85 -10.18
N LEU A 41 -42.43 15.87 -8.84
CA LEU A 41 -41.49 16.62 -8.01
C LEU A 41 -40.23 15.80 -7.74
N GLN A 42 -39.05 16.35 -8.05
CA GLN A 42 -37.76 15.76 -7.69
C GLN A 42 -37.27 16.34 -6.36
N PHE A 43 -36.96 15.46 -5.41
CA PHE A 43 -36.42 15.83 -4.10
C PHE A 43 -34.98 15.35 -3.96
N SER A 44 -34.16 16.15 -3.29
CA SER A 44 -32.79 15.79 -2.91
C SER A 44 -32.58 16.19 -1.45
N VAL A 45 -32.07 15.26 -0.66
CA VAL A 45 -31.80 15.45 0.77
C VAL A 45 -30.30 15.36 0.98
N PHE A 46 -29.75 16.33 1.71
CA PHE A 46 -28.35 16.35 2.09
C PHE A 46 -28.22 16.52 3.61
N SER A 47 -27.35 15.72 4.21
CA SER A 47 -27.06 15.71 5.65
C SER A 47 -25.57 15.41 5.84
N LEU A 48 -24.96 16.01 6.86
CA LEU A 48 -23.56 15.74 7.22
C LEU A 48 -23.33 14.25 7.49
N ARG A 49 -24.34 13.56 8.01
CA ARG A 49 -24.28 12.12 8.28
C ARG A 49 -24.36 11.29 7.00
N ILE A 50 -25.15 11.71 6.00
CA ILE A 50 -25.12 11.10 4.64
C ILE A 50 -23.71 11.21 4.07
N LEU A 51 -23.09 12.39 4.16
CA LEU A 51 -21.72 12.60 3.69
C LEU A 51 -20.75 11.63 4.39
N SER A 52 -20.78 11.55 5.73
CA SER A 52 -19.92 10.61 6.48
C SER A 52 -20.21 9.14 6.16
N ARG A 53 -21.48 8.78 5.96
CA ARG A 53 -21.92 7.42 5.58
C ARG A 53 -21.45 7.06 4.19
N GLU A 54 -21.58 7.96 3.21
CA GLU A 54 -21.12 7.75 1.84
C GLU A 54 -19.59 7.68 1.76
N ILE A 55 -18.86 8.51 2.52
CA ILE A 55 -17.40 8.40 2.64
C ILE A 55 -17.00 7.02 3.19
N ARG A 56 -17.70 6.53 4.22
CA ARG A 56 -17.43 5.20 4.82
C ARG A 56 -17.79 4.06 3.88
N LYS A 57 -18.91 4.15 3.16
CA LYS A 57 -19.28 3.17 2.12
C LYS A 57 -18.21 3.10 1.04
N ASN A 58 -17.68 4.24 0.60
CA ASN A 58 -16.60 4.28 -0.38
C ASN A 58 -15.37 3.49 0.09
N THR A 59 -15.02 3.58 1.37
CA THR A 59 -13.96 2.76 1.98
C THR A 59 -14.23 1.26 1.86
N SER A 60 -15.46 0.83 2.14
CA SER A 60 -15.87 -0.58 2.00
C SER A 60 -15.87 -1.04 0.54
N TYR A 61 -16.27 -0.18 -0.41
CA TYR A 61 -16.20 -0.48 -1.83
C TYR A 61 -14.77 -0.59 -2.35
N THR A 62 -13.82 0.17 -1.81
CA THR A 62 -12.40 0.10 -2.19
C THR A 62 -11.71 -1.18 -1.71
N PHE A 63 -12.19 -1.80 -0.63
CA PHE A 63 -11.57 -2.99 -0.02
C PHE A 63 -11.32 -4.17 -0.99
N PRO A 64 -12.27 -4.60 -1.84
CA PRO A 64 -12.01 -5.65 -2.83
C PRO A 64 -10.96 -5.26 -3.88
N TYR A 65 -10.88 -3.98 -4.26
CA TYR A 65 -9.89 -3.51 -5.23
C TYR A 65 -8.46 -3.61 -4.68
N ILE A 66 -8.26 -3.53 -3.36
CA ILE A 66 -6.93 -3.75 -2.74
C ILE A 66 -6.41 -5.15 -3.06
N SER A 67 -7.28 -6.15 -2.93
CA SER A 67 -6.91 -7.54 -3.19
C SER A 67 -6.52 -7.73 -4.66
N ILE A 68 -7.29 -7.16 -5.59
CA ILE A 68 -7.01 -7.24 -7.02
C ILE A 68 -5.67 -6.58 -7.36
N THR A 69 -5.39 -5.39 -6.83
CA THR A 69 -4.12 -4.69 -7.10
C THR A 69 -2.92 -5.44 -6.56
N ILE A 70 -3.03 -6.04 -5.37
CA ILE A 70 -1.93 -6.82 -4.79
C ILE A 70 -1.64 -8.03 -5.68
N VAL A 71 -2.69 -8.75 -6.12
CA VAL A 71 -2.52 -9.90 -7.02
C VAL A 71 -1.87 -9.47 -8.33
N LEU A 72 -2.37 -8.41 -8.96
CA LEU A 72 -1.84 -7.91 -10.22
C LEU A 72 -0.36 -7.50 -10.08
N LEU A 73 -0.04 -6.77 -9.02
CA LEU A 73 1.31 -6.30 -8.75
C LEU A 73 2.27 -7.46 -8.45
N VAL A 74 1.86 -8.45 -7.65
CA VAL A 74 2.66 -9.68 -7.42
C VAL A 74 2.89 -10.43 -8.72
N THR A 75 1.85 -10.61 -9.55
CA THR A 75 2.00 -11.32 -10.82
C THR A 75 2.91 -10.57 -11.79
N PHE A 76 2.83 -9.23 -11.81
CA PHE A 76 3.67 -8.39 -12.65
C PHE A 76 5.13 -8.43 -12.21
N THR A 77 5.41 -8.27 -10.92
CA THR A 77 6.80 -8.27 -10.42
C THR A 77 7.44 -9.64 -10.54
N VAL A 78 6.74 -10.70 -10.14
CA VAL A 78 7.23 -12.07 -10.28
C VAL A 78 7.43 -12.41 -11.75
N GLY A 79 6.48 -12.07 -12.62
CA GLY A 79 6.58 -12.30 -14.06
C GLY A 79 7.73 -11.54 -14.71
N SER A 80 7.93 -10.27 -14.35
CA SER A 80 9.01 -9.42 -14.89
C SER A 80 10.39 -9.87 -14.44
N CYS A 81 10.51 -10.50 -13.26
CA CYS A 81 11.76 -11.05 -12.75
C CYS A 81 12.03 -12.51 -13.19
N MET A 82 11.18 -13.09 -14.05
CA MET A 82 11.44 -14.38 -14.70
C MET A 82 12.23 -14.17 -15.99
N THR A 83 13.45 -14.69 -16.05
CA THR A 83 14.29 -14.73 -17.24
C THR A 83 14.17 -16.08 -17.95
N ALA A 84 14.65 -16.18 -19.20
CA ALA A 84 14.64 -17.43 -19.96
C ALA A 84 15.44 -18.56 -19.27
N ASP A 85 16.37 -18.22 -18.37
CA ASP A 85 17.15 -19.16 -17.59
C ASP A 85 16.61 -19.32 -16.17
N TRP A 86 16.27 -20.56 -15.82
CA TRP A 86 15.77 -20.95 -14.50
C TRP A 86 16.79 -20.85 -13.36
N LEU A 87 18.06 -20.57 -13.68
CA LEU A 87 19.10 -20.33 -12.69
C LEU A 87 19.11 -18.86 -12.24
N THR A 88 18.98 -17.94 -13.20
CA THR A 88 19.16 -16.50 -13.02
C THR A 88 17.85 -15.79 -12.68
N SER A 89 16.71 -16.43 -12.97
CA SER A 89 15.38 -15.96 -12.59
C SER A 89 15.30 -15.74 -11.07
N LYS A 90 14.63 -14.65 -10.67
CA LYS A 90 14.49 -14.26 -9.25
C LYS A 90 13.02 -14.08 -8.78
N PRO A 91 12.12 -15.03 -9.08
CA PRO A 91 10.70 -14.91 -8.73
C PRO A 91 10.46 -14.98 -7.21
N ILE A 92 11.26 -15.74 -6.48
CA ILE A 92 11.13 -15.87 -5.02
C ILE A 92 11.57 -14.58 -4.35
N GLU A 93 12.69 -14.02 -4.79
CA GLU A 93 13.22 -12.76 -4.29
C GLU A 93 12.23 -11.62 -4.58
N ALA A 94 11.67 -11.53 -5.78
CA ALA A 94 10.61 -10.57 -6.12
C ALA A 94 9.38 -10.70 -5.19
N PHE A 95 8.90 -11.93 -4.95
CA PHE A 95 7.79 -12.17 -4.04
C PHE A 95 8.11 -11.76 -2.59
N MET A 96 9.32 -12.06 -2.12
CA MET A 96 9.79 -11.64 -0.80
C MET A 96 9.92 -10.12 -0.67
N GLY A 97 10.21 -9.41 -1.76
CA GLY A 97 10.14 -7.94 -1.81
C GLY A 97 8.74 -7.42 -1.49
N VAL A 98 7.70 -8.00 -2.10
CA VAL A 98 6.30 -7.64 -1.79
C VAL A 98 5.95 -7.92 -0.33
N ILE A 99 6.42 -9.04 0.22
CA ILE A 99 6.24 -9.36 1.65
C ILE A 99 6.94 -8.33 2.53
N SER A 100 8.15 -7.90 2.17
CA SER A 100 8.92 -6.87 2.89
C SER A 100 8.12 -5.57 3.03
N SER A 101 7.56 -5.06 1.92
CA SER A 101 6.73 -3.85 1.94
C SER A 101 5.43 -4.05 2.72
N GLY A 102 4.83 -5.24 2.64
CA GLY A 102 3.68 -5.61 3.48
C GLY A 102 3.99 -5.57 4.97
N LEU A 103 5.16 -6.08 5.38
CA LEU A 103 5.63 -6.01 6.77
C LEU A 103 5.88 -4.57 7.21
N ALA A 104 6.43 -3.72 6.34
CA ALA A 104 6.64 -2.29 6.63
C ALA A 104 5.32 -1.57 6.88
N ILE A 105 4.30 -1.84 6.06
CA ILE A 105 2.94 -1.30 6.24
C ILE A 105 2.35 -1.70 7.60
N ILE A 106 2.47 -2.98 7.96
CA ILE A 106 1.96 -3.49 9.24
C ILE A 106 2.73 -2.86 10.41
N ALA A 107 4.06 -2.76 10.31
CA ALA A 107 4.89 -2.14 11.33
C ALA A 107 4.55 -0.66 11.54
N ALA A 108 4.36 0.10 10.46
CA ALA A 108 3.96 1.49 10.52
C ALA A 108 2.56 1.67 11.12
N ALA A 109 1.57 0.90 10.65
CA ALA A 109 0.22 0.95 11.20
C ALA A 109 0.20 0.59 12.70
N GLY A 110 0.99 -0.41 13.09
CA GLY A 110 1.16 -0.83 14.48
C GLY A 110 1.81 0.24 15.35
N LEU A 111 2.90 0.85 14.88
CA LEU A 111 3.58 1.94 15.60
C LEU A 111 2.66 3.15 15.78
N MET A 112 1.97 3.56 14.71
CA MET A 112 1.07 4.72 14.74
C MET A 112 -0.13 4.49 15.66
N SER A 113 -0.68 3.28 15.65
CA SER A 113 -1.75 2.89 16.58
C SER A 113 -1.26 2.86 18.03
N TYR A 114 -0.04 2.37 18.27
CA TYR A 114 0.59 2.37 19.59
C TYR A 114 0.85 3.79 20.12
N CYS A 115 1.23 4.72 19.25
CA CYS A 115 1.37 6.14 19.58
C CYS A 115 0.02 6.88 19.77
N GLY A 116 -1.11 6.17 19.68
CA GLY A 116 -2.44 6.74 19.90
C GLY A 116 -2.95 7.61 18.75
N VAL A 117 -2.40 7.47 17.54
CA VAL A 117 -2.85 8.25 16.38
C VAL A 117 -4.15 7.64 15.83
N PRO A 118 -5.26 8.41 15.76
CA PRO A 118 -6.56 7.86 15.39
C PRO A 118 -6.57 7.32 13.96
N TYR A 119 -7.25 6.19 13.77
CA TYR A 119 -7.46 5.61 12.45
C TYR A 119 -8.61 6.32 11.73
N ILE A 120 -8.34 6.88 10.55
CA ILE A 120 -9.32 7.57 9.72
C ILE A 120 -9.53 6.81 8.40
N SER A 121 -10.69 6.98 7.77
CA SER A 121 -11.03 6.27 6.52
C SER A 121 -10.00 6.44 5.40
N GLN A 122 -9.31 7.60 5.34
CA GLN A 122 -8.27 7.87 4.34
C GLN A 122 -7.03 6.98 4.49
N VAL A 123 -6.73 6.50 5.70
CA VAL A 123 -5.60 5.58 5.95
C VAL A 123 -5.81 4.23 5.24
N THR A 124 -7.05 3.88 4.86
CA THR A 124 -7.32 2.68 4.03
C THR A 124 -6.61 2.69 2.67
N VAL A 125 -6.24 3.87 2.17
CA VAL A 125 -5.49 4.02 0.90
C VAL A 125 -3.98 3.88 1.11
N MET A 126 -3.47 4.08 2.34
CA MET A 126 -2.04 4.03 2.66
C MET A 126 -1.36 2.73 2.20
N PRO A 127 -1.94 1.51 2.40
CA PRO A 127 -1.28 0.28 1.97
C PRO A 127 -0.97 0.23 0.47
N PHE A 128 -1.83 0.81 -0.38
CA PHE A 128 -1.57 0.83 -1.82
C PHE A 128 -0.37 1.71 -2.17
N LEU A 129 -0.36 2.91 -1.58
CA LEU A 129 0.70 3.88 -1.82
C LEU A 129 2.05 3.35 -1.33
N ALA A 130 2.10 2.85 -0.09
CA ALA A 130 3.31 2.31 0.50
C ALA A 130 3.79 1.03 -0.21
N LEU A 131 2.88 0.15 -0.62
CA LEU A 131 3.24 -1.07 -1.34
C LEU A 131 3.76 -0.75 -2.74
N ALA A 132 3.21 0.25 -3.42
CA ALA A 132 3.73 0.70 -4.71
C ALA A 132 5.17 1.23 -4.62
N ILE A 133 5.46 2.04 -3.59
CA ILE A 133 6.80 2.59 -3.35
C ILE A 133 7.79 1.45 -3.04
N GLY A 134 7.48 0.60 -2.07
CA GLY A 134 8.43 -0.44 -1.66
C GLY A 134 8.67 -1.54 -2.69
N VAL A 135 7.68 -1.80 -3.54
CA VAL A 135 7.84 -2.73 -4.66
C VAL A 135 8.70 -2.12 -5.77
N ASP A 136 8.60 -0.82 -6.02
CA ASP A 136 9.48 -0.11 -6.94
C ASP A 136 10.94 -0.22 -6.48
N ASP A 137 11.19 0.05 -5.19
CA ASP A 137 12.52 -0.11 -4.58
C ASP A 137 13.03 -1.55 -4.70
N ALA A 138 12.17 -2.56 -4.50
CA ALA A 138 12.53 -3.97 -4.65
C ALA A 138 12.90 -4.32 -6.10
N TYR A 139 12.15 -3.77 -7.05
CA TYR A 139 12.40 -3.96 -8.47
C TYR A 139 13.70 -3.31 -8.93
N VAL A 140 13.96 -2.07 -8.50
CA VAL A 140 15.22 -1.34 -8.79
C VAL A 140 16.42 -2.10 -8.23
N MET A 141 16.34 -2.60 -7.00
CA MET A 141 17.44 -3.38 -6.41
C MET A 141 17.65 -4.74 -7.09
N LEU A 142 16.58 -5.41 -7.52
CA LEU A 142 16.67 -6.63 -8.34
C LEU A 142 17.29 -6.38 -9.70
N GLY A 143 16.94 -5.26 -10.35
CA GLY A 143 17.52 -4.84 -11.62
C GLY A 143 19.02 -4.63 -11.52
N ALA A 144 19.47 -3.80 -10.57
CA ALA A 144 20.90 -3.56 -10.35
C ALA A 144 21.65 -4.86 -9.99
N TRP A 145 21.04 -5.79 -9.25
CA TRP A 145 21.66 -7.09 -8.98
C TRP A 145 21.89 -7.91 -10.26
N GLN A 146 20.96 -7.87 -11.22
CA GLN A 146 21.11 -8.61 -12.47
C GLN A 146 22.26 -8.08 -13.34
N GLU A 147 22.62 -6.81 -13.18
CA GLU A 147 23.75 -6.16 -13.88
C GLU A 147 25.11 -6.46 -13.24
N THR A 148 25.13 -6.91 -11.98
CA THR A 148 26.39 -7.31 -11.31
C THR A 148 27.01 -8.56 -11.93
N ASP A 149 28.35 -8.63 -11.85
CA ASP A 149 29.11 -9.81 -12.28
C ASP A 149 28.66 -11.06 -11.49
N ARG A 150 28.35 -12.13 -12.21
CA ARG A 150 27.80 -13.37 -11.63
C ARG A 150 28.86 -14.23 -10.97
N ASP A 151 30.12 -14.08 -11.39
CA ASP A 151 31.25 -14.84 -10.85
C ASP A 151 31.72 -14.28 -9.50
N ASP A 152 31.33 -13.04 -9.18
CA ASP A 152 31.64 -12.41 -7.90
C ASP A 152 30.89 -13.09 -6.73
N PRO A 153 31.51 -13.14 -5.53
CA PRO A 153 30.84 -13.66 -4.35
C PRO A 153 29.59 -12.82 -4.00
N PRO A 154 28.54 -13.41 -3.42
CA PRO A 154 27.26 -12.73 -3.22
C PRO A 154 27.38 -11.47 -2.37
N GLU A 155 28.34 -11.43 -1.45
CA GLU A 155 28.64 -10.27 -0.62
C GLU A 155 29.19 -9.09 -1.45
N LYS A 156 30.01 -9.38 -2.47
CA LYS A 156 30.55 -8.36 -3.37
C LYS A 156 29.51 -7.90 -4.40
N ARG A 157 28.65 -8.82 -4.86
CA ARG A 157 27.49 -8.46 -5.68
C ARG A 157 26.51 -7.56 -4.93
N LEU A 158 26.23 -7.87 -3.66
CA LEU A 158 25.38 -7.02 -2.83
C LEU A 158 25.98 -5.62 -2.67
N SER A 159 27.28 -5.52 -2.40
CA SER A 159 27.91 -4.20 -2.21
C SER A 159 27.88 -3.35 -3.49
N ALA A 160 28.09 -3.95 -4.66
CA ALA A 160 27.93 -3.28 -5.94
C ALA A 160 26.47 -2.84 -6.17
N THR A 161 25.51 -3.73 -5.90
CA THR A 161 24.07 -3.46 -6.03
C THR A 161 23.64 -2.30 -5.12
N LEU A 162 24.03 -2.32 -3.85
CA LEU A 162 23.69 -1.26 -2.88
C LEU A 162 24.39 0.06 -3.19
N ARG A 163 25.59 0.02 -3.78
CA ARG A 163 26.29 1.23 -4.20
C ARG A 163 25.52 1.97 -5.29
N GLU A 164 24.92 1.24 -6.22
CA GLU A 164 24.16 1.81 -7.33
C GLU A 164 22.70 2.03 -6.94
N ALA A 165 21.90 0.96 -6.84
CA ALA A 165 20.48 1.03 -6.51
C ALA A 165 20.22 1.57 -5.10
N GLY A 166 21.01 1.17 -4.11
CA GLY A 166 20.81 1.61 -2.72
C GLY A 166 20.97 3.13 -2.56
N SER A 167 21.85 3.76 -3.34
CA SER A 167 22.00 5.22 -3.35
C SER A 167 20.76 5.92 -3.91
N ALA A 168 20.19 5.42 -5.00
CA ALA A 168 18.96 5.93 -5.60
C ALA A 168 17.77 5.78 -4.63
N ILE A 169 17.60 4.58 -4.07
CA ILE A 169 16.54 4.25 -3.09
C ILE A 169 16.64 5.16 -1.84
N THR A 170 17.86 5.42 -1.37
CA THR A 170 18.05 6.32 -0.20
C THR A 170 17.58 7.73 -0.51
N VAL A 171 17.90 8.23 -1.71
CA VAL A 171 17.48 9.58 -2.13
C VAL A 171 15.97 9.66 -2.27
N THR A 172 15.33 8.71 -2.95
CA THR A 172 13.87 8.68 -3.14
C THR A 172 13.14 8.56 -1.80
N SER A 173 13.53 7.58 -0.97
CA SER A 173 12.97 7.40 0.38
C SER A 173 13.11 8.65 1.24
N PHE A 174 14.29 9.28 1.24
CA PHE A 174 14.52 10.51 2.00
C PHE A 174 13.64 11.66 1.52
N THR A 175 13.51 11.85 0.20
CA THR A 175 12.64 12.89 -0.36
C THR A 175 11.18 12.64 -0.08
N ASP A 176 10.74 11.38 -0.08
CA ASP A 176 9.35 11.04 0.22
C ASP A 176 9.03 11.25 1.70
N VAL A 177 9.91 10.81 2.61
CA VAL A 177 9.75 11.05 4.04
C VAL A 177 9.69 12.55 4.33
N LEU A 178 10.55 13.36 3.71
CA LEU A 178 10.48 14.82 3.85
C LEU A 178 9.16 15.38 3.32
N SER A 179 8.71 14.93 2.14
CA SER A 179 7.48 15.40 1.51
C SER A 179 6.24 15.07 2.35
N PHE A 180 6.15 13.83 2.87
CA PHE A 180 5.06 13.44 3.77
C PHE A 180 5.18 14.11 5.14
N THR A 181 6.40 14.34 5.65
CA THR A 181 6.61 15.09 6.90
C THR A 181 6.13 16.54 6.76
N ILE A 182 6.37 17.20 5.63
CA ILE A 182 5.79 18.53 5.34
C ILE A 182 4.25 18.44 5.34
N GLY A 183 3.70 17.38 4.76
CA GLY A 183 2.26 17.10 4.77
C GLY A 183 1.65 16.94 6.17
N VAL A 184 2.44 16.53 7.18
CA VAL A 184 1.99 16.47 8.58
C VAL A 184 1.61 17.85 9.12
N PHE A 185 2.24 18.93 8.65
CA PHE A 185 1.92 20.30 9.06
C PHE A 185 0.69 20.89 8.35
N SER A 186 -0.03 20.10 7.55
CA SER A 186 -1.27 20.52 6.91
C SER A 186 -2.32 20.95 7.93
N THR A 187 -3.07 22.01 7.61
CA THR A 187 -4.16 22.54 8.45
C THR A 187 -5.37 21.61 8.52
N THR A 188 -5.49 20.67 7.56
CA THR A 188 -6.57 19.68 7.55
C THR A 188 -6.17 18.48 8.40
N PRO A 189 -6.90 18.16 9.50
CA PRO A 189 -6.51 17.09 10.41
C PRO A 189 -6.41 15.71 9.73
N SER A 190 -7.33 15.42 8.79
CA SER A 190 -7.38 14.14 8.10
C SER A 190 -6.13 13.90 7.24
N SER A 191 -5.67 14.90 6.48
CA SER A 191 -4.44 14.79 5.68
C SER A 191 -3.21 14.71 6.59
N SER A 192 -3.15 15.48 7.67
CA SER A 192 -2.04 15.41 8.63
C SER A 192 -1.88 14.00 9.20
N ILE A 193 -2.97 13.37 9.65
CA ILE A 193 -2.95 11.99 10.16
C ILE A 193 -2.50 11.03 9.06
N PHE A 194 -3.08 11.10 7.87
CA PHE A 194 -2.69 10.26 6.73
C PHE A 194 -1.19 10.37 6.43
N CYS A 195 -0.66 11.59 6.36
CA CYS A 195 0.76 11.84 6.11
C CYS A 195 1.67 11.25 7.18
N LYS A 196 1.28 11.26 8.46
CA LYS A 196 2.06 10.60 9.52
C LYS A 196 2.15 9.09 9.31
N TYR A 197 1.03 8.46 8.95
CA TYR A 197 0.98 7.03 8.65
C TYR A 197 1.86 6.66 7.45
N VAL A 198 1.79 7.43 6.36
CA VAL A 198 2.60 7.19 5.16
C VAL A 198 4.09 7.44 5.44
N ALA A 199 4.45 8.53 6.12
CA ALA A 199 5.84 8.82 6.48
C ALA A 199 6.47 7.68 7.31
N ALA A 200 5.72 7.14 8.28
CA ALA A 200 6.15 5.97 9.05
C ALA A 200 6.30 4.73 8.16
N ALA A 201 5.36 4.48 7.24
CA ALA A 201 5.43 3.35 6.31
C ALA A 201 6.68 3.39 5.43
N ILE A 202 7.01 4.55 4.86
CA ILE A 202 8.20 4.71 4.00
C ILE A 202 9.49 4.55 4.81
N LEU A 203 9.53 5.05 6.06
CA LEU A 203 10.68 4.85 6.94
C LEU A 203 10.93 3.36 7.24
N PHE A 204 9.88 2.60 7.56
CA PHE A 204 10.00 1.16 7.78
C PHE A 204 10.33 0.41 6.50
N ASP A 205 9.77 0.81 5.37
CA ASP A 205 10.01 0.20 4.08
C ASP A 205 11.48 0.36 3.69
N TYR A 206 12.04 1.58 3.75
CA TYR A 206 13.46 1.82 3.55
C TYR A 206 14.34 0.97 4.50
N ALA A 207 13.99 0.92 5.79
CA ALA A 207 14.76 0.13 6.76
C ALA A 207 14.74 -1.37 6.43
N PHE A 208 13.58 -1.93 6.07
CA PHE A 208 13.47 -3.33 5.66
C PHE A 208 14.11 -3.60 4.31
N GLN A 209 14.10 -2.63 3.40
CA GLN A 209 14.73 -2.74 2.10
C GLN A 209 16.24 -2.94 2.21
N ILE A 210 16.92 -2.08 2.98
CA ILE A 210 18.39 -2.13 3.14
C ILE A 210 18.86 -3.25 4.07
N THR A 211 17.99 -3.80 4.92
CA THR A 211 18.35 -4.86 5.89
C THR A 211 17.77 -6.22 5.51
N PHE A 212 16.45 -6.38 5.60
CA PHE A 212 15.74 -7.64 5.39
C PHE A 212 15.82 -8.08 3.93
N PHE A 213 15.46 -7.21 2.98
CA PHE A 213 15.44 -7.55 1.57
C PHE A 213 16.85 -7.67 0.99
N ALA A 214 17.78 -6.80 1.36
CA ALA A 214 19.22 -6.98 1.07
C ALA A 214 19.76 -8.35 1.55
N GLY A 215 19.33 -8.82 2.73
CA GLY A 215 19.66 -10.15 3.22
C GLY A 215 19.09 -11.28 2.36
N ILE A 216 17.84 -11.15 1.91
CA ILE A 216 17.20 -12.09 0.98
C ILE A 216 17.96 -12.14 -0.36
N MET A 217 18.44 -11.01 -0.86
CA MET A 217 19.23 -10.94 -2.10
C MET A 217 20.52 -11.77 -1.99
N VAL A 218 21.23 -11.69 -0.86
CA VAL A 218 22.43 -12.52 -0.61
C VAL A 218 22.09 -14.01 -0.56
N LEU A 219 20.97 -14.38 0.07
CA LEU A 219 20.50 -15.77 0.08
C LEU A 219 20.16 -16.26 -1.33
N GLY A 220 19.53 -15.42 -2.14
CA GLY A 220 19.28 -15.67 -3.57
C GLY A 220 20.58 -15.84 -4.37
N GLY A 221 21.59 -15.02 -4.11
CA GLY A 221 22.93 -15.16 -4.70
C GLY A 221 23.63 -16.46 -4.32
N ARG A 222 23.56 -16.87 -3.04
CA ARG A 222 24.10 -18.16 -2.58
C ARG A 222 23.36 -19.36 -3.21
N ARG A 223 22.05 -19.24 -3.43
CA ARG A 223 21.25 -20.23 -4.18
C ARG A 223 21.74 -20.36 -5.62
N GLU A 224 21.97 -19.23 -6.29
CA GLU A 224 22.46 -19.15 -7.67
C GLU A 224 23.83 -19.84 -7.80
N GLN A 225 24.77 -19.54 -6.90
CA GLN A 225 26.09 -20.19 -6.86
C GLN A 225 26.02 -21.70 -6.59
N SER A 226 25.02 -22.14 -5.82
CA SER A 226 24.81 -23.58 -5.55
C SER A 226 24.16 -24.32 -6.73
N GLY A 227 23.89 -23.66 -7.86
CA GLY A 227 23.27 -24.28 -9.03
C GLY A 227 21.83 -24.75 -8.80
N LYS A 228 21.11 -24.14 -7.84
CA LYS A 228 19.74 -24.51 -7.48
C LYS A 228 18.72 -23.78 -8.32
N HIS A 229 17.65 -24.47 -8.70
CA HIS A 229 16.56 -23.93 -9.50
C HIS A 229 15.88 -22.73 -8.81
N ALA A 230 15.44 -21.72 -9.59
CA ALA A 230 14.84 -20.48 -9.11
C ALA A 230 13.54 -20.65 -8.31
N LEU A 231 12.61 -21.49 -8.78
CA LEU A 231 11.36 -21.79 -8.06
C LEU A 231 11.49 -22.97 -7.08
N TYR A 232 12.19 -24.03 -7.48
CA TYR A 232 12.30 -25.27 -6.71
C TYR A 232 13.68 -25.36 -6.05
N ILE A 233 13.84 -24.72 -4.89
CA ILE A 233 15.12 -24.60 -4.16
C ILE A 233 15.78 -25.97 -3.88
N TRP A 234 14.99 -27.06 -3.84
CA TRP A 234 15.46 -28.44 -3.63
C TRP A 234 16.02 -29.12 -4.89
N ARG A 235 15.82 -28.59 -6.09
CA ARG A 235 16.28 -29.21 -7.34
C ARG A 235 17.57 -28.54 -7.82
N SER A 236 18.65 -29.30 -7.91
CA SER A 236 19.89 -28.87 -8.58
C SER A 236 19.71 -28.97 -10.10
N LEU A 237 20.21 -27.97 -10.82
CA LEU A 237 20.20 -27.93 -12.29
C LEU A 237 21.38 -28.74 -12.84
N GLU A 238 21.18 -29.46 -13.95
CA GLU A 238 22.23 -30.28 -14.56
C GLU A 238 23.38 -29.41 -15.11
N ALA A 239 24.60 -29.97 -15.12
CA ALA A 239 25.82 -29.28 -15.59
C ALA A 239 25.74 -28.71 -17.01
N LYS A 240 24.85 -29.23 -17.87
CA LYS A 240 24.58 -28.67 -19.21
C LYS A 240 23.84 -27.34 -19.19
N GLN A 241 23.03 -27.07 -18.18
CA GLN A 241 22.33 -25.80 -17.99
C GLN A 241 23.22 -24.76 -17.33
N LEU A 242 24.19 -25.18 -16.51
CA LEU A 242 25.22 -24.31 -15.93
C LEU A 242 26.25 -23.82 -16.98
N ARG A 243 26.49 -24.59 -18.05
CA ARG A 243 27.44 -24.26 -19.14
C ARG A 243 26.86 -23.43 -20.30
N LYS A 244 25.55 -23.12 -20.27
CA LYS A 244 24.94 -22.19 -21.25
C LYS A 244 25.07 -20.71 -20.83
N VAL A 245 25.71 -20.47 -19.69
CA VAL A 245 26.07 -19.14 -19.17
C VAL A 245 27.43 -18.75 -19.74
#